data_AF-A0A7Z7K9T2-F1
#
_entry.id   AF-A0A7Z7K9T2-F1
#
_cell.length_a   1.000
_cell.length_b   1.000
_cell.length_c   1.000
_cell.angle_alpha   90.00
_cell.angle_beta   90.00
_cell.angle_gamma   90.00
#
_symmetry.space_group_name_H-M   'P 1'
#
loop_
_entity.id
_entity.type
_entity.pdbx_description
1 polymer ?
#
loop_
_entity_poly.entity_id
_entity_poly.type
_entity_poly.pdbx_seq_one_letter_code
_entity_poly.pdbx_strand_id
1 'polypeptide(L)' 'MKKILLSLFTALLITFGGMTSIQADEYLRVGMEAAYAPFNWTQNDNTNGAVPIEGTDQYANGYDVQVAKS' A
#
# COMPACT_ATOMS: atom_id res chain seq x y z
N MET A 1 47.48 10.02 13.83
CA MET A 1 46.94 8.91 13.02
C MET A 1 45.72 8.25 13.68
N LYS A 2 45.80 7.66 14.88
CA LYS A 2 44.64 7.02 15.55
C LYS A 2 43.43 7.94 15.77
N LYS A 3 43.65 9.21 16.16
CA LYS A 3 42.56 10.19 16.37
C LYS A 3 41.81 10.54 15.08
N ILE A 4 42.53 10.68 13.96
CA ILE A 4 41.96 10.95 12.63
C ILE A 4 41.13 9.75 12.16
N LEU A 5 41.63 8.52 12.34
CA LEU A 5 40.87 7.30 12.04
C LEU A 5 39.56 7.25 12.84
N LEU A 6 39.60 7.57 14.13
CA LEU A 6 38.42 7.55 14.99
C LEU A 6 37.38 8.61 14.56
N SER A 7 37.84 9.81 14.18
CA SER A 7 36.98 10.86 13.64
C SER A 7 36.32 10.46 12.32
N LEU A 8 37.07 9.83 11.40
CA LEU A 8 36.53 9.33 10.14
C LEU A 8 35.52 8.19 10.35
N PHE A 9 35.79 7.29 11.30
CA PHE A 9 34.88 6.21 11.64
C PHE A 9 33.57 6.72 12.26
N THR A 10 33.65 7.75 13.10
CA THR A 10 32.48 8.39 13.70
C THR A 10 31.66 9.12 12.65
N ALA A 11 32.31 9.85 11.74
CA ALA A 11 31.63 10.50 10.62
C ALA A 11 30.91 9.47 9.72
N LEU A 12 31.54 8.32 9.45
CA LEU A 12 30.94 7.24 8.67
C LEU A 12 29.68 6.66 9.33
N LEU A 13 29.72 6.42 10.64
CA LEU A 13 28.58 5.92 11.40
C LEU A 13 27.39 6.90 11.39
N ILE A 14 27.65 8.21 11.44
CA ILE A 14 26.60 9.23 11.35
C ILE A 14 25.96 9.24 9.95
N THR A 15 26.76 9.08 8.89
CA THR A 15 26.24 9.05 7.52
C THR A 15 25.43 7.80 7.20
N PHE A 16 25.74 6.65 7.81
CA PHE A 16 25.01 5.40 7.59
C PHE A 16 23.86 5.18 8.58
N GLY A 17 23.93 5.72 9.80
CA GLY A 17 22.89 5.56 10.83
C GLY A 17 21.62 6.37 10.58
N GLY A 18 21.64 7.32 9.65
CA GLY A 18 20.49 8.16 9.28
C GLY A 18 19.64 7.64 8.11
N MET A 19 19.92 6.44 7.59
CA MET A 19 19.14 5.88 6.49
C MET A 19 17.80 5.36 7.01
N THR A 20 16.73 6.14 6.83
CA THR A 20 15.37 5.67 7.06
C THR A 20 14.91 4.84 5.85
N SER A 21 14.43 3.63 6.09
CA SER A 21 13.73 2.87 5.07
C SER A 21 12.33 3.48 4.89
N ILE A 22 12.03 3.98 3.70
CA ILE A 22 10.64 4.28 3.33
C ILE A 22 9.95 2.93 3.15
N GLN A 23 9.10 2.58 4.10
CA GLN A 23 8.31 1.36 4.01
C GLN A 23 7.09 1.66 3.16
N ALA A 24 7.02 1.03 1.98
CA ALA A 24 5.82 1.03 1.17
C ALA A 24 4.75 0.15 1.85
N ASP A 25 3.49 0.45 1.57
CA ASP A 25 2.39 -0.44 1.93
C ASP A 25 2.63 -1.83 1.30
N GLU A 26 2.32 -2.90 2.03
CA GLU A 26 2.46 -4.29 1.54
C GLU A 26 1.34 -4.69 0.55
N TYR A 27 0.54 -3.74 0.10
CA TYR A 27 -0.59 -3.96 -0.80
C TYR A 27 -0.61 -2.95 -1.95
N LEU A 28 -1.08 -3.42 -3.11
CA LEU A 28 -1.38 -2.54 -4.24
C LEU A 28 -2.71 -1.83 -3.96
N ARG A 29 -2.68 -0.50 -3.96
CA ARG A 29 -3.90 0.31 -3.97
C ARG A 29 -4.44 0.39 -5.38
N VAL A 30 -5.69 -0.06 -5.57
CA VAL A 30 -6.38 -0.03 -6.85
C VAL A 30 -7.50 1.00 -6.79
N GLY A 31 -7.37 2.07 -7.56
CA GLY A 31 -8.46 3.02 -7.81
C GLY A 31 -9.32 2.53 -8.96
N MET A 32 -10.62 2.38 -8.73
CA MET A 32 -11.57 1.91 -9.73
C MET A 32 -12.93 2.61 -9.53
N GLU A 33 -13.60 2.91 -10.65
CA GLU A 33 -14.99 3.36 -10.65
C GLU A 33 -15.91 2.18 -10.33
N ALA A 34 -16.95 2.36 -9.51
CA ALA A 34 -17.79 1.27 -9.01
C ALA A 34 -19.28 1.54 -9.23
N ALA A 35 -19.64 2.02 -10.43
CA ALA A 35 -21.03 2.27 -10.81
C ALA A 35 -21.41 1.68 -12.19
N TYR A 36 -20.67 0.68 -12.68
CA TYR A 36 -20.90 0.05 -13.97
C TYR A 36 -21.14 -1.48 -13.92
N ALA A 37 -22.33 -1.88 -13.47
CA ALA A 37 -22.74 -3.30 -13.43
C ALA A 37 -22.84 -3.92 -14.85
N PRO A 38 -22.50 -5.20 -15.05
CA PRO A 38 -22.06 -6.19 -14.05
C PRO A 38 -20.52 -6.23 -13.86
N PHE A 39 -19.79 -5.30 -14.43
CA PHE A 39 -18.32 -5.32 -14.42
C PHE A 39 -17.77 -4.83 -13.08
N ASN A 40 -18.31 -3.74 -12.56
CA ASN A 40 -18.01 -3.20 -11.23
C ASN A 40 -19.23 -2.45 -10.69
N TRP A 41 -19.63 -2.65 -9.43
CA TRP A 41 -20.73 -1.90 -8.83
C TRP A 41 -20.60 -1.81 -7.32
N THR A 42 -21.30 -0.84 -6.73
CA THR A 42 -21.36 -0.63 -5.29
C THR A 42 -22.57 -1.34 -4.68
N GLN A 43 -22.37 -2.00 -3.54
CA GLN A 43 -23.41 -2.66 -2.74
C GLN A 43 -23.22 -2.38 -1.25
N ASN A 44 -24.26 -2.61 -0.45
CA ASN A 44 -24.29 -2.25 0.97
C ASN A 44 -23.68 -3.30 1.91
N ASP A 45 -23.29 -4.45 1.38
CA ASP A 45 -22.77 -5.56 2.18
C ASP A 45 -21.61 -6.27 1.47
N ASN A 46 -20.93 -7.15 2.19
CA ASN A 46 -19.81 -7.94 1.68
C ASN A 46 -20.23 -9.25 1.00
N THR A 47 -21.51 -9.40 0.63
CA THR A 47 -22.01 -10.65 0.02
C THR A 47 -21.38 -10.89 -1.34
N ASN A 48 -21.32 -12.17 -1.75
CA ASN A 48 -20.81 -12.59 -3.06
C ASN A 48 -19.37 -12.14 -3.33
N GLY A 49 -18.54 -12.03 -2.29
CA GLY A 49 -17.12 -11.71 -2.41
C GLY A 49 -16.83 -10.25 -2.74
N ALA A 50 -17.73 -9.33 -2.41
CA ALA A 50 -17.49 -7.89 -2.54
C ALA A 50 -16.35 -7.42 -1.61
N VAL A 51 -15.62 -6.39 -2.03
CA VAL A 51 -14.47 -5.83 -1.32
C VAL A 51 -14.79 -4.43 -0.79
N PRO A 52 -14.30 -4.04 0.40
CA PRO A 52 -14.61 -2.73 0.97
C PRO A 52 -14.03 -1.58 0.13
N ILE A 53 -14.78 -0.47 0.03
CA ILE A 53 -14.31 0.76 -0.62
C ILE A 53 -13.76 1.71 0.45
N GLU A 54 -12.46 2.01 0.36
CA GLU A 54 -11.77 2.90 1.31
C GLU A 54 -12.46 4.26 1.42
N GLY A 55 -12.75 4.69 2.66
CA GLY A 55 -13.43 5.97 2.94
C GLY A 55 -14.97 5.92 2.90
N THR A 56 -15.58 4.73 2.75
CA THR A 56 -17.04 4.55 2.75
C THR A 56 -17.46 3.32 3.57
N ASP A 57 -18.75 3.16 3.83
CA ASP A 57 -19.35 1.94 4.40
C ASP A 57 -19.86 0.96 3.33
N GLN A 58 -19.45 1.14 2.08
CA GLN A 58 -19.93 0.37 0.93
C GLN A 58 -18.87 -0.60 0.40
N TYR A 59 -19.31 -1.53 -0.45
CA TYR A 59 -18.48 -2.59 -1.01
C TYR A 59 -18.56 -2.59 -2.54
N ALA A 60 -17.43 -2.81 -3.21
CA ALA A 60 -17.36 -3.01 -4.65
C ALA A 60 -17.47 -4.50 -4.99
N ASN A 61 -18.25 -4.85 -6.01
CA ASN A 61 -18.32 -6.20 -6.57
C ASN A 61 -18.40 -6.15 -8.10
N GLY A 62 -18.29 -7.30 -8.76
CA GLY A 62 -18.39 -7.45 -10.21
C GLY A 62 -17.22 -8.17 -10.84
N TYR A 63 -17.33 -8.42 -12.14
CA TYR A 63 -16.33 -9.18 -12.89
C TYR A 63 -14.91 -8.63 -12.72
N ASP A 64 -14.72 -7.31 -12.87
CA ASP A 64 -13.41 -6.66 -12.76
C ASP A 64 -12.83 -6.81 -11.35
N VAL A 65 -13.68 -6.65 -10.32
CA VAL A 65 -13.30 -6.84 -8.91
C VAL A 65 -12.86 -8.28 -8.67
N GLN A 66 -13.61 -9.27 -9.16
CA GLN A 66 -13.27 -10.68 -8.91
C GLN A 66 -12.01 -11.11 -9.65
N VAL A 67 -11.78 -10.62 -10.87
CA VAL A 67 -10.54 -10.88 -11.63
C VAL A 67 -9.33 -10.22 -10.99
N ALA A 68 -9.48 -9.01 -10.42
CA ALA A 68 -8.39 -8.33 -9.73
C ALA A 68 -8.00 -8.98 -8.39
N LYS A 69 -8.89 -9.75 -7.77
CA LYS A 69 -8.64 -10.47 -6.51
C LYS A 69 -7.83 -11.76 -6.69
N SER A 70 -7.94 -12.40 -7.85
CA SER A 70 -7.22 -13.64 -8.18
C SER A 70 -5.75 -13.40 -8.47
#